data_AF-A0A660KRE7-F1
#
_entry.id   AF-A0A660KRE7-F1
#
_cell.length_a   1.000
_cell.length_b   1.000
_cell.length_c   1.000
_cell.angle_alpha   90.00
_cell.angle_beta   90.00
_cell.angle_gamma   90.00
#
_symmetry.space_group_name_H-M   'P 1'
#
loop_
_entity.id
_entity.type
_entity.pdbx_description
1 polymer ?
#
loop_
_entity_poly.entity_id
_entity_poly.type
_entity_poly.pdbx_seq_one_letter_code
_entity_poly.pdbx_strand_id
1 'polypeptide(L)'
;MVQSEIIDPAVKGTLNVLRSCAKVPSIKRVIITSSMTSVSFNRKPLTPDVVVDETWFSDPVMCKEEKRWYHLSKTLAEEAAWKFAEECGIDLVVINPGFVIGPVIQPTPTFSIDIFLKLLNGNPTFPGGIYRCVDVRDVAHAHIQAFEIPAAGGRYCLVERTAHYFEFFKILHKLYPSLHLPEKWRLAPSREGASSGEDDDVDVGVLVEGGEGFGEFGEEVAGESVAIGRASEIIDPAVKGTLNVLRSCAKVPSIKRVIITSSMASVSFSRKPLTLDVVVDETWFSDPVMCKEEKLWYHLSKTLAEEAAWKFAEECGIDLVVINPGFVIGPVIQPTPTSSIDEFLKLVNGNPTFPGGIYRCVDVRDVAHAHIQAFEIAAAGGRYCLVERIAHHSEFFKILHKLYPSLHLPEKFEDDKPLLPVYKVSQDKAKSLGISFTPLEVTLGDTIESLKEKGFLTV
;
A
#
# COMPACT_ATOMS: atom_id res chain seq x y z
N MET A 1 -15.60 24.82 -12.58
CA MET A 1 -14.25 24.43 -13.02
C MET A 1 -13.32 24.40 -11.82
N VAL A 2 -12.51 25.40 -11.51
CA VAL A 2 -11.53 25.35 -10.40
C VAL A 2 -12.08 24.91 -9.03
N GLN A 3 -13.19 25.51 -8.57
CA GLN A 3 -13.78 25.17 -7.27
C GLN A 3 -14.22 23.70 -7.22
N SER A 4 -14.90 23.23 -8.27
CA SER A 4 -15.49 21.89 -8.35
C SER A 4 -14.46 20.78 -8.66
N GLU A 5 -13.36 21.11 -9.34
CA GLU A 5 -12.40 20.12 -9.86
C GLU A 5 -11.13 20.00 -9.03
N ILE A 6 -10.71 21.06 -8.32
CA ILE A 6 -9.43 21.06 -7.59
C ILE A 6 -9.66 21.23 -6.08
N ILE A 7 -10.46 22.21 -5.68
CA ILE A 7 -10.65 22.54 -4.26
C ILE A 7 -11.61 21.55 -3.60
N ASP A 8 -12.80 21.37 -4.18
CA ASP A 8 -13.84 20.52 -3.62
C ASP A 8 -13.40 19.06 -3.46
N PRO A 9 -12.73 18.40 -4.43
CA PRO A 9 -12.30 17.02 -4.27
C PRO A 9 -11.28 16.85 -3.14
N ALA A 10 -10.31 17.76 -3.02
CA ALA A 10 -9.32 17.73 -1.95
C ALA A 10 -9.97 17.88 -0.57
N VAL A 11 -10.82 18.91 -0.39
CA VAL A 11 -11.47 19.19 0.91
C VAL A 11 -12.48 18.10 1.28
N LYS A 12 -13.36 17.72 0.33
CA LYS A 12 -14.38 16.69 0.56
C LYS A 12 -13.74 15.33 0.77
N GLY A 13 -12.71 14.99 0.00
CA GLY A 13 -11.95 13.74 0.15
C GLY A 13 -11.39 13.61 1.58
N THR A 14 -10.67 14.62 2.04
CA THR A 14 -10.11 14.65 3.40
C THR A 14 -11.20 14.54 4.48
N LEU A 15 -12.27 15.35 4.38
CA LEU A 15 -13.36 15.31 5.36
C LEU A 15 -14.14 14.00 5.33
N ASN A 16 -14.27 13.33 4.18
CA ASN A 16 -14.97 12.06 4.09
C ASN A 16 -14.21 10.95 4.80
N VAL A 17 -12.88 10.92 4.68
CA VAL A 17 -12.03 10.00 5.45
C VAL A 17 -12.19 10.27 6.94
N LEU A 18 -12.01 11.52 7.38
CA LEU A 18 -12.11 11.87 8.80
C LEU A 18 -13.50 11.60 9.40
N ARG A 19 -14.59 11.88 8.67
CA ARG A 19 -15.96 11.53 9.08
C ARG A 19 -16.19 10.04 9.18
N SER A 20 -15.43 9.23 8.43
CA SER A 20 -15.48 7.78 8.52
C SER A 20 -14.73 7.31 9.77
N CYS A 21 -13.55 7.88 10.03
CA CYS A 21 -12.77 7.64 11.25
C CYS A 21 -13.57 8.00 12.52
N ALA A 22 -14.22 9.16 12.54
CA ALA A 22 -15.02 9.63 13.68
C ALA A 22 -16.19 8.69 14.05
N LYS A 23 -16.65 7.85 13.13
CA LYS A 23 -17.74 6.89 13.39
C LYS A 23 -17.26 5.60 14.07
N VAL A 24 -15.96 5.40 14.18
CA VAL A 24 -15.35 4.20 14.71
C VAL A 24 -14.63 4.55 16.02
N PRO A 25 -15.22 4.27 17.20
CA PRO A 25 -14.66 4.69 18.49
C PRO A 25 -13.26 4.17 18.81
N SER A 26 -12.81 3.09 18.14
CA SER A 26 -11.46 2.56 18.29
C SER A 26 -10.39 3.35 17.50
N ILE A 27 -10.79 4.15 16.50
CA ILE A 27 -9.87 5.00 15.76
C ILE A 27 -9.67 6.29 16.56
N LYS A 28 -8.50 6.41 17.19
CA LYS A 28 -8.14 7.58 17.99
C LYS A 28 -7.25 8.54 17.24
N ARG A 29 -6.34 8.00 16.43
CA ARG A 29 -5.36 8.75 15.64
C ARG A 29 -5.63 8.64 14.16
N VAL A 30 -5.51 9.76 13.45
CA VAL A 30 -5.51 9.81 11.99
C VAL A 30 -4.27 10.56 11.53
N ILE A 31 -3.55 9.97 10.58
CA ILE A 31 -2.41 10.59 9.91
C ILE A 31 -2.86 11.00 8.52
N ILE A 32 -2.69 12.26 8.15
CA ILE A 32 -2.98 12.75 6.80
C ILE A 32 -1.72 13.22 6.09
N THR A 33 -1.61 12.86 4.81
CA THR A 33 -0.60 13.42 3.92
C THR A 33 -1.11 14.74 3.35
N SER A 34 -0.51 15.84 3.78
CA SER A 34 -0.71 17.17 3.20
C SER A 34 0.45 17.48 2.25
N SER A 35 0.98 18.71 2.28
CA SER A 35 2.11 19.10 1.46
C SER A 35 2.80 20.34 2.02
N MET A 36 4.08 20.56 1.71
CA MET A 36 4.73 21.85 1.94
C MET A 36 4.00 23.03 1.28
N THR A 37 3.14 22.78 0.29
CA THR A 37 2.31 23.83 -0.32
C THR A 37 1.30 24.46 0.63
N SER A 38 0.90 23.78 1.72
CA SER A 38 0.05 24.34 2.78
C SER A 38 0.86 25.03 3.88
N VAL A 39 2.19 24.98 3.81
CA VAL A 39 3.12 25.58 4.80
C VAL A 39 3.73 26.87 4.27
N SER A 40 4.31 26.84 3.05
CA SER A 40 5.30 27.84 2.63
C SER A 40 4.78 29.01 1.76
N PHE A 41 3.49 29.07 1.43
CA PHE A 41 2.91 30.06 0.51
C PHE A 41 2.13 31.13 1.25
N ASN A 42 2.86 32.07 1.84
CA ASN A 42 2.29 33.23 2.52
C ASN A 42 3.11 34.49 2.19
N ARG A 43 2.68 35.64 2.70
CA ARG A 43 3.31 36.94 2.42
C ARG A 43 4.61 37.17 3.20
N LYS A 44 5.12 36.17 3.94
CA LYS A 44 6.38 36.30 4.68
C LYS A 44 7.56 36.21 3.71
N PRO A 45 8.59 37.07 3.84
CA PRO A 45 9.76 37.00 2.99
C PRO A 45 10.57 35.72 3.27
N LEU A 46 10.98 35.03 2.20
CA LEU A 46 11.87 33.87 2.26
C LEU A 46 13.30 34.33 1.97
N THR A 47 14.02 34.77 3.00
CA THR A 47 15.46 35.07 2.92
C THR A 47 16.29 33.83 3.29
N PRO A 48 17.60 33.78 2.97
CA PRO A 48 18.44 32.61 3.27
C PRO A 48 18.47 32.20 4.76
N ASP A 49 18.27 33.15 5.67
CA ASP A 49 18.29 32.91 7.12
C ASP A 49 16.92 32.47 7.70
N VAL A 50 15.87 32.46 6.88
CA VAL A 50 14.53 32.10 7.31
C VAL A 50 14.36 30.58 7.30
N VAL A 51 14.13 30.02 8.48
CA VAL A 51 13.70 28.62 8.64
C VAL A 51 12.18 28.58 8.53
N VAL A 52 11.69 27.78 7.57
CA VAL A 52 10.27 27.43 7.46
C VAL A 52 10.04 26.17 8.28
N ASP A 53 9.17 26.27 9.27
CA ASP A 53 8.83 25.20 10.21
C ASP A 53 7.32 24.95 10.27
N GLU A 54 6.92 24.04 11.15
CA GLU A 54 5.54 23.58 11.36
C GLU A 54 4.58 24.68 11.81
N THR A 55 5.09 25.84 12.27
CA THR A 55 4.28 27.00 12.67
C THR A 55 3.83 27.85 11.49
N TRP A 56 4.36 27.59 10.29
CA TRP A 56 4.03 28.32 9.08
C TRP A 56 2.79 27.75 8.39
N PHE A 57 1.89 28.64 8.02
CA PHE A 57 0.71 28.31 7.23
C PHE A 57 0.71 29.13 5.95
N SER A 58 0.27 28.50 4.87
CA SER A 58 0.00 29.21 3.63
C SER A 58 -1.27 30.03 3.76
N ASP A 59 -1.32 31.17 3.08
CA ASP A 59 -2.45 32.09 3.13
C ASP A 59 -3.43 31.75 1.99
N PRO A 60 -4.65 31.25 2.29
CA PRO A 60 -5.65 30.93 1.27
C PRO A 60 -6.03 32.12 0.40
N VAL A 61 -6.04 33.34 0.96
CA VAL A 61 -6.40 34.56 0.24
C VAL A 61 -5.33 34.85 -0.82
N MET A 62 -4.06 34.83 -0.42
CA MET A 62 -2.94 34.99 -1.34
C MET A 62 -2.90 33.88 -2.41
N CYS A 63 -3.11 32.62 -2.02
CA CYS A 63 -3.17 31.52 -2.98
C CYS A 63 -4.29 31.72 -4.02
N LYS A 64 -5.43 32.28 -3.61
CA LYS A 64 -6.54 32.62 -4.51
C LYS A 64 -6.24 33.82 -5.41
N GLU A 65 -5.70 34.91 -4.85
CA GLU A 65 -5.30 36.12 -5.58
C GLU A 65 -4.28 35.81 -6.69
N GLU A 66 -3.28 34.97 -6.37
CA GLU A 66 -2.24 34.54 -7.31
C GLU A 66 -2.68 33.36 -8.21
N LYS A 67 -3.93 32.91 -8.12
CA LYS A 67 -4.48 31.78 -8.89
C LYS A 67 -3.68 30.47 -8.71
N ARG A 68 -3.09 30.25 -7.53
CA ARG A 68 -2.37 29.03 -7.15
C ARG A 68 -3.34 27.96 -6.64
N TRP A 69 -4.18 27.44 -7.53
CA TRP A 69 -5.32 26.60 -7.16
C TRP A 69 -4.96 25.30 -6.43
N TYR A 70 -3.88 24.62 -6.83
CA TYR A 70 -3.38 23.44 -6.12
C TYR A 70 -2.97 23.76 -4.68
N HIS A 71 -2.23 24.85 -4.49
CA HIS A 71 -1.79 25.31 -3.16
C HIS A 71 -3.01 25.63 -2.30
N LEU A 72 -3.95 26.40 -2.85
CA LEU A 72 -5.21 26.72 -2.20
C LEU A 72 -5.98 25.45 -1.77
N SER A 73 -6.07 24.43 -2.64
CA SER A 73 -6.77 23.19 -2.32
C SER A 73 -6.13 22.41 -1.16
N LYS A 74 -4.79 22.32 -1.13
CA LYS A 74 -4.06 21.64 -0.05
C LYS A 74 -4.14 22.41 1.26
N THR A 75 -4.05 23.74 1.21
CA THR A 75 -4.23 24.60 2.40
C THR A 75 -5.63 24.44 2.98
N LEU A 76 -6.68 24.58 2.16
CA LEU A 76 -8.07 24.45 2.64
C LEU A 76 -8.41 23.03 3.12
N ALA A 77 -7.85 21.99 2.49
CA ALA A 77 -8.07 20.61 2.91
C ALA A 77 -7.45 20.33 4.28
N GLU A 78 -6.26 20.86 4.55
CA GLU A 78 -5.60 20.73 5.85
C GLU A 78 -6.30 21.56 6.94
N GLU A 79 -6.70 22.80 6.63
CA GLU A 79 -7.49 23.64 7.56
C GLU A 79 -8.82 22.95 7.94
N ALA A 80 -9.51 22.37 6.96
CA ALA A 80 -10.74 21.61 7.18
C ALA A 80 -10.49 20.35 8.02
N ALA A 81 -9.36 19.68 7.83
CA ALA A 81 -8.97 18.52 8.62
C ALA A 81 -8.75 18.87 10.09
N TRP A 82 -7.98 19.91 10.36
CA TRP A 82 -7.71 20.38 11.73
C TRP A 82 -9.00 20.77 12.44
N LYS A 83 -9.84 21.58 11.80
CA LYS A 83 -11.12 21.98 12.36
C LYS A 83 -12.01 20.77 12.70
N PHE A 84 -12.11 19.82 11.78
CA PHE A 84 -12.93 18.62 12.00
C PHE A 84 -12.36 17.72 13.10
N ALA A 85 -11.04 17.56 13.15
CA ALA A 85 -10.37 16.76 14.17
C ALA A 85 -10.59 17.34 15.57
N GLU A 86 -10.49 18.67 15.72
CA GLU A 86 -10.79 19.38 16.96
C GLU A 86 -12.25 19.17 17.39
N GLU A 87 -13.20 19.32 16.46
CA GLU A 87 -14.64 19.12 16.72
C GLU A 87 -14.97 17.69 17.16
N CYS A 88 -14.24 16.69 16.67
CA CYS A 88 -14.50 15.27 16.92
C CYS A 88 -13.57 14.63 17.96
N GLY A 89 -12.59 15.37 18.49
CA GLY A 89 -11.59 14.83 19.41
C GLY A 89 -10.67 13.77 18.77
N ILE A 90 -10.39 13.90 17.46
CA ILE A 90 -9.44 13.03 16.76
C ILE A 90 -8.01 13.53 17.00
N ASP A 91 -7.11 12.63 17.39
CA ASP A 91 -5.67 12.89 17.43
C ASP A 91 -5.14 12.95 15.99
N LEU A 92 -4.98 14.16 15.45
CA LEU A 92 -4.56 14.37 14.06
C LEU A 92 -3.05 14.63 13.99
N VAL A 93 -2.38 13.87 13.12
CA VAL A 93 -1.00 14.13 12.70
C VAL A 93 -0.98 14.47 11.22
N VAL A 94 -0.30 15.55 10.86
CA VAL A 94 -0.17 15.99 9.47
C VAL A 94 1.28 15.88 9.03
N ILE A 95 1.51 15.21 7.90
CA ILE A 95 2.83 15.16 7.26
C ILE A 95 2.78 16.04 6.02
N ASN A 96 3.69 17.01 5.95
CA ASN A 96 3.78 17.99 4.87
C ASN A 96 5.02 17.67 4.01
N PRO A 97 4.94 16.67 3.10
CA PRO A 97 6.06 16.37 2.21
C PRO A 97 6.28 17.50 1.21
N GLY A 98 7.55 17.69 0.87
CA GLY A 98 7.96 18.53 -0.25
C GLY A 98 7.72 17.86 -1.61
N PHE A 99 8.64 18.09 -2.54
CA PHE A 99 8.73 17.46 -3.84
C PHE A 99 9.22 16.01 -3.69
N VAL A 100 8.27 15.08 -3.70
CA VAL A 100 8.52 13.64 -3.47
C VAL A 100 9.19 13.02 -4.69
N ILE A 101 10.35 12.40 -4.50
CA ILE A 101 11.13 11.69 -5.53
C ILE A 101 11.52 10.30 -5.01
N GLY A 102 11.83 9.35 -5.88
CA GLY A 102 12.29 8.03 -5.45
C GLY A 102 11.78 6.90 -6.36
N PRO A 103 11.93 5.64 -5.93
CA PRO A 103 11.48 4.47 -6.69
C PRO A 103 10.00 4.57 -7.08
N VAL A 104 9.71 4.36 -8.36
CA VAL A 104 8.34 4.39 -8.89
C VAL A 104 7.82 2.97 -8.89
N ILE A 105 6.82 2.70 -8.06
CA ILE A 105 6.21 1.38 -7.91
C ILE A 105 4.94 1.26 -8.79
N GLN A 106 4.45 2.39 -9.31
CA GLN A 106 3.30 2.48 -10.20
C GLN A 106 3.70 2.79 -11.66
N PRO A 107 3.01 2.23 -12.66
CA PRO A 107 3.29 2.49 -14.08
C PRO A 107 2.97 3.93 -14.48
N THR A 108 1.97 4.54 -13.85
CA THR A 108 1.57 5.93 -14.09
C THR A 108 2.47 6.90 -13.32
N PRO A 109 3.22 7.80 -13.99
CA PRO A 109 4.11 8.72 -13.31
C PRO A 109 3.32 9.73 -12.47
N THR A 110 3.69 9.90 -11.20
CA THR A 110 3.21 11.02 -10.41
C THR A 110 3.70 12.34 -11.01
N PHE A 111 3.06 13.47 -10.69
CA PHE A 111 3.45 14.78 -11.19
C PHE A 111 4.95 15.08 -11.04
N SER A 112 5.56 14.70 -9.91
CA SER A 112 6.99 14.90 -9.69
C SER A 112 7.85 14.03 -10.62
N ILE A 113 7.45 12.77 -10.85
CA ILE A 113 8.13 11.84 -11.76
C ILE A 113 7.94 12.24 -13.23
N ASP A 114 6.76 12.70 -13.62
CA ASP A 114 6.46 13.18 -14.98
C ASP A 114 7.37 14.36 -15.37
N ILE A 115 7.64 15.27 -14.42
CA ILE A 115 8.60 16.35 -14.59
C ILE A 115 10.02 15.81 -14.91
N PHE A 116 10.46 14.75 -14.23
CA PHE A 116 11.74 14.10 -14.55
C PHE A 116 11.69 13.35 -15.88
N LEU A 117 10.62 12.62 -16.18
CA LEU A 117 10.49 11.90 -17.44
C LEU A 117 10.54 12.84 -18.64
N LYS A 118 9.84 13.97 -18.57
CA LYS A 118 9.90 15.03 -19.59
C LYS A 118 11.33 15.53 -19.80
N LEU A 119 12.08 15.68 -18.71
CA LEU A 119 13.48 16.09 -18.78
C LEU A 119 14.36 15.04 -19.46
N LEU A 120 14.24 13.78 -19.04
CA LEU A 120 15.00 12.65 -19.60
C LEU A 120 14.70 12.44 -21.09
N ASN A 121 13.47 12.74 -21.51
CA ASN A 121 13.03 12.66 -22.90
C ASN A 121 13.40 13.90 -23.74
N GLY A 122 14.31 14.75 -23.26
CA GLY A 122 14.89 15.85 -24.03
C GLY A 122 14.02 17.11 -24.10
N ASN A 123 13.00 17.26 -23.25
CA ASN A 123 12.25 18.51 -23.18
C ASN A 123 13.14 19.62 -22.57
N PRO A 124 13.42 20.72 -23.30
CA PRO A 124 14.32 21.79 -22.83
C PRO A 124 13.64 22.79 -21.88
N THR A 125 12.35 22.60 -21.58
CA THR A 125 11.59 23.48 -20.68
C THR A 125 11.35 22.79 -19.35
N PHE A 126 11.81 23.45 -18.29
CA PHE A 126 11.60 22.99 -16.93
C PHE A 126 11.04 24.13 -16.08
N PRO A 127 10.13 23.85 -15.13
CA PRO A 127 9.66 24.88 -14.22
C PRO A 127 10.82 25.36 -13.35
N GLY A 128 11.25 26.61 -13.54
CA GLY A 128 12.24 27.19 -12.64
C GLY A 128 11.70 27.31 -11.23
N GLY A 129 12.52 27.04 -10.23
CA GLY A 129 12.11 27.17 -8.84
C GLY A 129 13.09 26.59 -7.84
N ILE A 130 12.69 26.71 -6.58
CA ILE A 130 13.31 26.03 -5.45
C ILE A 130 12.47 24.78 -5.17
N TYR A 131 13.12 23.63 -5.19
CA TYR A 131 12.50 22.34 -4.92
C TYR A 131 12.93 21.86 -3.54
N ARG A 132 11.94 21.57 -2.70
CA ARG A 132 12.13 21.02 -1.36
C ARG A 132 11.99 19.53 -1.45
N CYS A 133 13.06 18.77 -1.65
CA CYS A 133 12.96 17.35 -1.96
C CYS A 133 12.87 16.46 -0.73
N VAL A 134 12.21 15.33 -0.92
CA VAL A 134 12.08 14.24 0.04
C VAL A 134 11.99 12.91 -0.72
N ASP A 135 12.63 11.86 -0.20
CA ASP A 135 12.50 10.53 -0.78
C ASP A 135 11.12 9.93 -0.43
N VAL A 136 10.45 9.26 -1.36
CA VAL A 136 9.16 8.60 -1.12
C VAL A 136 9.23 7.59 0.03
N ARG A 137 10.39 6.97 0.24
CA ARG A 137 10.63 6.05 1.36
C ARG A 137 10.68 6.80 2.69
N ASP A 138 11.23 8.01 2.72
CA ASP A 138 11.21 8.86 3.92
C ASP A 138 9.78 9.31 4.22
N VAL A 139 8.98 9.63 3.19
CA VAL A 139 7.54 9.92 3.35
C VAL A 139 6.83 8.73 3.97
N ALA A 140 7.02 7.52 3.44
CA ALA A 140 6.42 6.32 4.00
C ALA A 140 6.86 6.08 5.45
N HIS A 141 8.15 6.22 5.74
CA HIS A 141 8.69 6.06 7.09
C HIS A 141 8.09 7.08 8.07
N ALA A 142 7.93 8.34 7.66
CA ALA A 142 7.31 9.37 8.49
C ALA A 142 5.85 9.02 8.84
N HIS A 143 5.08 8.44 7.91
CA HIS A 143 3.71 8.01 8.18
C HIS A 143 3.66 6.87 9.21
N ILE A 144 4.57 5.91 9.07
CA ILE A 144 4.71 4.80 10.03
C ILE A 144 5.07 5.35 11.42
N GLN A 145 6.08 6.22 11.50
CA GLN A 145 6.49 6.81 12.78
C GLN A 145 5.40 7.68 13.41
N ALA A 146 4.66 8.46 12.62
CA ALA A 146 3.52 9.24 13.10
C ALA A 146 2.43 8.35 13.71
N PHE A 147 2.27 7.13 13.19
CA PHE A 147 1.36 6.14 13.73
C PHE A 147 1.92 5.46 14.99
N GLU A 148 3.16 4.97 14.95
CA GLU A 148 3.75 4.13 15.99
C GLU A 148 4.20 4.92 17.23
N ILE A 149 4.70 6.16 17.07
CA ILE A 149 5.24 6.96 18.18
C ILE A 149 4.07 7.62 18.92
N PRO A 150 3.76 7.24 20.19
CA PRO A 150 2.59 7.78 20.87
C PRO A 150 2.65 9.30 21.09
N ALA A 151 3.85 9.87 21.19
CA ALA A 151 4.07 11.31 21.35
C ALA A 151 4.05 12.10 20.03
N ALA A 152 3.96 11.43 18.87
CA ALA A 152 3.82 12.14 17.59
C ALA A 152 2.50 12.91 17.56
N GLY A 153 2.57 14.16 17.12
CA GLY A 153 1.44 15.09 17.19
C GLY A 153 1.72 16.36 16.38
N GLY A 154 0.66 17.02 15.93
CA GLY A 154 0.80 18.27 15.19
C GLY A 154 1.13 18.06 13.72
N ARG A 155 2.05 18.88 13.21
CA ARG A 155 2.45 18.93 11.79
C ARG A 155 3.92 18.56 11.68
N TYR A 156 4.36 18.06 10.52
CA TYR A 156 5.77 17.75 10.25
C TYR A 156 6.15 18.20 8.84
N CYS A 157 7.06 19.16 8.73
CA CYS A 157 7.66 19.56 7.46
C CYS A 157 8.66 18.49 7.03
N LEU A 158 8.34 17.75 5.97
CA LEU A 158 9.17 16.64 5.53
C LEU A 158 9.94 17.01 4.26
N VAL A 159 11.14 17.53 4.48
CA VAL A 159 12.08 18.01 3.45
C VAL A 159 13.49 17.63 3.88
N GLU A 160 14.19 16.85 3.07
CA GLU A 160 15.61 16.54 3.31
C GLU A 160 16.49 17.67 2.80
N ARG A 161 16.26 18.10 1.54
CA ARG A 161 17.08 19.13 0.90
C ARG A 161 16.25 20.13 0.16
N THR A 162 16.53 21.41 0.43
CA THR A 162 16.09 22.50 -0.42
C THR A 162 17.17 22.77 -1.46
N ALA A 163 16.84 22.49 -2.72
CA ALA A 163 17.77 22.64 -3.82
C ALA A 163 17.15 23.52 -4.89
N HIS A 164 17.97 24.43 -5.44
CA HIS A 164 17.63 25.03 -6.71
C HIS A 164 17.64 23.97 -7.79
N TYR A 165 16.78 24.15 -8.79
CA TYR A 165 16.66 23.19 -9.86
C TYR A 165 17.99 22.85 -10.57
N PHE A 166 18.93 23.81 -10.68
CA PHE A 166 20.24 23.56 -11.29
C PHE A 166 21.07 22.50 -10.54
N GLU A 167 20.82 22.29 -9.25
CA GLU A 167 21.55 21.28 -8.48
C GLU A 167 21.15 19.87 -8.88
N PHE A 168 19.88 19.65 -9.25
CA PHE A 168 19.40 18.36 -9.75
C PHE A 168 20.14 17.97 -11.03
N PHE A 169 20.32 18.90 -11.96
CA PHE A 169 21.11 18.64 -13.17
C PHE A 169 22.55 18.28 -12.87
N LYS A 170 23.19 19.01 -11.95
CA LYS A 170 24.57 18.71 -11.55
C LYS A 170 24.67 17.31 -10.94
N ILE A 171 23.70 16.92 -10.12
CA ILE A 171 23.62 15.59 -9.51
C ILE A 171 23.40 14.53 -10.60
N LEU A 172 22.41 14.72 -11.48
CA LEU A 172 22.09 13.78 -12.57
C LEU A 172 23.25 13.62 -13.55
N HIS A 173 23.92 14.69 -13.95
CA HIS A 173 25.08 14.63 -14.84
C HIS A 173 26.26 13.92 -14.18
N LYS A 174 26.45 14.10 -12.86
CA LYS A 174 27.49 13.40 -12.10
C LYS A 174 27.18 11.90 -11.95
N LEU A 175 25.94 11.54 -11.67
CA LEU A 175 25.51 10.15 -11.48
C LEU A 175 25.39 9.38 -12.80
N TYR A 176 24.93 10.07 -13.85
CA TYR A 176 24.68 9.50 -15.17
C TYR A 176 25.31 10.38 -16.28
N PRO A 177 26.65 10.35 -16.45
CA PRO A 177 27.33 11.19 -17.44
C PRO A 177 26.93 10.94 -18.90
N SER A 178 26.38 9.75 -19.19
CA SER A 178 25.90 9.34 -20.51
C SER A 178 24.49 9.87 -20.84
N LEU A 179 23.80 10.47 -19.86
CA LEU A 179 22.47 11.00 -20.04
C LEU A 179 22.52 12.33 -20.82
N HIS A 180 21.87 12.36 -21.97
CA HIS A 180 21.81 13.54 -22.84
C HIS A 180 20.82 14.56 -22.26
N LEU A 181 21.29 15.37 -21.32
CA LEU A 181 20.51 16.45 -20.73
C LEU A 181 20.53 17.69 -21.66
N PRO A 182 19.45 18.49 -21.75
CA PRO A 182 19.43 19.68 -22.59
C PRO A 182 20.54 20.68 -22.20
N GLU A 183 21.42 21.04 -23.15
CA GLU A 183 22.50 22.03 -22.93
C GLU A 183 21.98 23.45 -22.67
N LYS A 184 20.78 23.76 -23.16
CA LYS A 184 20.11 25.04 -23.00
C LYS A 184 18.70 24.80 -22.49
N TRP A 185 18.39 25.43 -21.36
CA TRP A 185 17.07 25.37 -20.76
C TRP A 185 16.43 26.75 -20.77
N ARG A 186 15.11 26.79 -20.86
CA ARG A 186 14.34 28.02 -20.62
C ARG A 186 13.54 27.83 -19.34
N LEU A 187 13.54 28.85 -18.48
CA LEU A 187 12.49 28.99 -17.48
C LEU A 187 11.17 28.89 -18.23
N ALA A 188 10.29 27.98 -17.83
CA ALA A 188 8.91 28.09 -18.26
C ALA A 188 8.44 29.52 -17.92
N PRO A 189 7.88 30.29 -18.88
CA PRO A 189 7.28 31.57 -18.54
C PRO A 189 6.31 31.33 -17.38
N SER A 190 6.24 32.27 -16.43
CA SER A 190 5.25 32.23 -15.35
C SER A 190 3.89 32.06 -15.99
N ARG A 191 3.39 30.82 -16.08
CA ARG A 191 2.13 30.54 -16.76
C ARG A 191 1.03 31.11 -15.86
N GLU A 192 0.54 32.29 -16.25
CA GLU A 192 -0.88 32.57 -16.15
C GLU A 192 -1.61 31.40 -16.80
N GLY A 193 -2.27 30.58 -15.99
CA GLY A 193 -2.92 29.36 -16.46
C GLY A 193 -1.93 28.24 -16.75
N ALA A 194 -1.56 27.48 -15.73
CA ALA A 194 -1.33 26.05 -15.96
C ALA A 194 -2.64 25.51 -16.53
N SER A 195 -2.65 25.23 -17.83
CA SER A 195 -3.67 24.42 -18.48
C SER A 195 -3.93 23.21 -17.60
N SER A 196 -5.19 23.05 -17.20
CA SER A 196 -5.75 21.78 -16.78
C SER A 196 -5.11 20.68 -17.63
N GLY A 197 -4.36 19.78 -16.99
CA GLY A 197 -4.29 18.44 -17.53
C GLY A 197 -5.75 18.03 -17.71
N GLU A 198 -6.11 17.63 -18.93
CA GLU A 198 -7.22 16.71 -19.11
C GLU A 198 -6.81 15.46 -18.33
N ASP A 199 -7.05 15.47 -17.03
CA ASP A 199 -6.93 14.31 -16.18
C ASP A 199 -8.33 13.72 -16.13
N ASP A 200 -8.44 12.59 -16.82
CA ASP A 200 -9.59 11.72 -16.94
C ASP A 200 -10.30 11.51 -15.60
N ASP A 201 -11.60 11.22 -15.67
CA ASP A 201 -12.43 10.73 -14.55
C ASP A 201 -11.58 9.99 -13.51
N VAL A 202 -11.35 10.62 -12.35
CA VAL A 202 -10.59 10.00 -11.27
C VAL A 202 -11.44 8.87 -10.70
N ASP A 203 -11.26 7.66 -11.24
CA ASP A 203 -11.66 6.46 -10.53
C ASP A 203 -10.88 6.46 -9.21
N VAL A 204 -11.58 6.60 -8.10
CA VAL A 204 -10.93 6.51 -6.78
C VAL A 204 -11.00 5.05 -6.36
N GLY A 205 -9.95 4.30 -6.67
CA GLY A 205 -9.75 2.93 -6.20
C GLY A 205 -9.36 2.95 -4.72
N VAL A 206 -10.29 2.59 -3.84
CA VAL A 206 -9.98 2.43 -2.41
C VAL A 206 -9.45 1.01 -2.19
N LEU A 207 -8.18 0.90 -1.80
CA LEU A 207 -7.59 -0.34 -1.31
C LEU A 207 -8.12 -0.64 0.09
N VAL A 208 -8.93 -1.67 0.21
CA VAL A 208 -9.40 -2.17 1.52
C VAL A 208 -8.61 -3.43 1.86
N GLU A 209 -7.69 -3.30 2.80
CA GLU A 209 -7.02 -4.45 3.40
C GLU A 209 -7.90 -4.97 4.53
N GLY A 210 -8.46 -6.19 4.39
CA GLY A 210 -9.05 -6.88 5.52
C GLY A 210 -7.95 -7.20 6.53
N GLY A 211 -8.16 -6.98 7.83
CA GLY A 211 -7.09 -7.06 8.85
C GLY A 211 -6.16 -8.29 8.78
N GLU A 212 -4.91 -8.09 9.22
CA GLU A 212 -3.91 -9.14 9.37
C GLU A 212 -4.30 -10.11 10.50
N GLY A 213 -4.17 -11.42 10.24
CA GLY A 213 -4.32 -12.46 11.25
C GLY A 213 -2.99 -12.76 11.92
N PHE A 214 -2.97 -12.81 13.24
CA PHE A 214 -1.86 -13.40 14.00
C PHE A 214 -1.64 -14.84 13.51
N GLY A 215 -0.37 -15.17 13.26
CA GLY A 215 0.09 -16.36 12.53
C GLY A 215 -0.51 -17.69 12.96
N GLU A 216 -0.34 -18.67 12.09
CA GLU A 216 -0.70 -20.07 12.30
C GLU A 216 -0.17 -20.57 13.66
N PHE A 217 -1.05 -20.63 14.66
CA PHE A 217 -0.75 -21.29 15.92
C PHE A 217 -1.02 -22.78 15.71
N GLY A 218 0.05 -23.57 15.76
CA GLY A 218 -0.05 -24.99 16.06
C GLY A 218 -0.92 -25.18 17.31
N GLU A 219 -1.87 -26.11 17.22
CA GLU A 219 -2.83 -26.39 18.27
C GLU A 219 -2.13 -26.81 19.56
N GLU A 220 -2.35 -26.05 20.62
CA GLU A 220 -2.36 -26.58 21.98
C GLU A 220 -3.66 -26.15 22.67
N VAL A 221 -4.25 -27.09 23.40
CA VAL A 221 -5.65 -27.16 23.82
C VAL A 221 -6.09 -25.97 24.69
N ALA A 222 -6.65 -24.93 24.07
CA ALA A 222 -7.39 -23.88 24.78
C ALA A 222 -8.89 -24.22 24.85
N GLY A 223 -9.51 -24.02 26.01
CA GLY A 223 -10.94 -24.30 26.23
C GLY A 223 -11.88 -23.49 25.30
N GLU A 224 -13.08 -24.03 25.03
CA GLU A 224 -14.04 -23.49 24.06
C GLU A 224 -14.37 -21.99 24.25
N SER A 225 -14.42 -21.49 25.49
CA SER A 225 -14.70 -20.08 25.78
C SER A 225 -13.61 -19.13 25.27
N VAL A 226 -12.34 -19.56 25.32
CA VAL A 226 -11.19 -18.78 24.83
C VAL A 226 -11.14 -18.82 23.30
N ALA A 227 -11.48 -19.96 22.68
CA ALA A 227 -11.58 -20.09 21.23
C ALA A 227 -12.69 -19.21 20.63
N ILE A 228 -13.85 -19.13 21.30
CA ILE A 228 -14.98 -18.26 20.88
C ILE A 228 -14.60 -16.77 21.00
N GLY A 229 -13.89 -16.38 22.07
CA GLY A 229 -13.36 -15.02 22.23
C GLY A 229 -12.42 -14.63 21.08
N ARG A 230 -11.40 -15.47 20.80
CA ARG A 230 -10.43 -15.25 19.72
C ARG A 230 -11.07 -15.24 18.32
N ALA A 231 -12.09 -16.06 18.08
CA ALA A 231 -12.82 -16.04 16.82
C ALA A 231 -13.51 -14.68 16.58
N SER A 232 -14.15 -14.12 17.62
CA SER A 232 -14.80 -12.81 17.52
C SER A 232 -13.80 -11.67 17.31
N GLU A 233 -12.61 -11.75 17.90
CA GLU A 233 -11.54 -10.74 17.76
C GLU A 233 -10.94 -10.65 16.36
N ILE A 234 -11.07 -11.70 15.54
CA ILE A 234 -10.53 -11.73 14.17
C ILE A 234 -11.64 -11.52 13.14
N ILE A 235 -12.80 -12.16 13.31
CA ILE A 235 -13.88 -12.15 12.32
C ILE A 235 -14.62 -10.80 12.32
N ASP A 236 -15.05 -10.31 13.48
CA ASP A 236 -15.85 -9.09 13.55
C ASP A 236 -15.10 -7.87 13.02
N PRO A 237 -13.83 -7.61 13.39
CA PRO A 237 -13.09 -6.47 12.86
C PRO A 237 -12.84 -6.57 11.36
N ALA A 238 -12.58 -7.76 10.82
CA ALA A 238 -12.40 -7.95 9.38
C ALA A 238 -13.66 -7.58 8.60
N VAL A 239 -14.82 -8.16 8.96
CA VAL A 239 -16.09 -7.89 8.28
C VAL A 239 -16.54 -6.43 8.47
N LYS A 240 -16.49 -5.92 9.70
CA LYS A 240 -16.90 -4.54 10.00
C LYS A 240 -15.96 -3.53 9.34
N GLY A 241 -14.66 -3.79 9.34
CA GLY A 241 -13.65 -2.96 8.68
C GLY A 241 -13.92 -2.85 7.18
N THR A 242 -14.09 -3.99 6.51
CA THR A 242 -14.40 -4.03 5.07
C THR A 242 -15.68 -3.28 4.74
N LEU A 243 -16.78 -3.57 5.45
CA LEU A 243 -18.06 -2.89 5.23
C LEU A 243 -18.00 -1.40 5.57
N ASN A 244 -17.21 -0.99 6.57
CA ASN A 244 -17.08 0.42 6.92
C ASN A 244 -16.47 1.22 5.76
N VAL A 245 -15.42 0.70 5.15
CA VAL A 245 -14.78 1.37 4.01
C VAL A 245 -15.71 1.38 2.79
N LEU A 246 -16.35 0.26 2.46
CA LEU A 246 -17.31 0.21 1.34
C LEU A 246 -18.50 1.15 1.54
N ARG A 247 -19.03 1.27 2.77
CA ARG A 247 -20.09 2.25 3.09
C ARG A 247 -19.63 3.70 2.97
N SER A 248 -18.34 3.96 3.08
CA SER A 248 -17.79 5.29 2.81
C SER A 248 -17.60 5.52 1.31
N CYS A 249 -17.17 4.49 0.58
CA CYS A 249 -17.10 4.50 -0.88
C CYS A 249 -18.47 4.80 -1.51
N ALA A 250 -19.51 4.08 -1.09
CA ALA A 250 -20.88 4.25 -1.59
C ALA A 250 -21.46 5.67 -1.42
N LYS A 251 -20.90 6.49 -0.52
CA LYS A 251 -21.35 7.87 -0.28
C LYS A 251 -20.72 8.88 -1.21
N VAL A 252 -19.72 8.48 -2.01
CA VAL A 252 -18.95 9.35 -2.88
C VAL A 252 -19.29 8.98 -4.33
N PRO A 253 -20.12 9.78 -5.03
CA PRO A 253 -20.58 9.43 -6.39
C PRO A 253 -19.47 9.28 -7.43
N SER A 254 -18.27 9.83 -7.18
CA SER A 254 -17.12 9.67 -8.07
C SER A 254 -16.36 8.36 -7.85
N ILE A 255 -16.60 7.62 -6.76
CA ILE A 255 -16.04 6.27 -6.58
C ILE A 255 -16.92 5.30 -7.35
N LYS A 256 -16.42 4.82 -8.49
CA LYS A 256 -17.09 3.80 -9.30
C LYS A 256 -16.55 2.41 -9.02
N ARG A 257 -15.23 2.29 -8.84
CA ARG A 257 -14.51 1.04 -8.63
C ARG A 257 -13.81 0.97 -7.28
N VAL A 258 -13.90 -0.19 -6.62
CA VAL A 258 -13.18 -0.49 -5.38
C VAL A 258 -12.37 -1.78 -5.57
N ILE A 259 -11.08 -1.75 -5.19
CA ILE A 259 -10.21 -2.92 -5.21
C ILE A 259 -9.96 -3.36 -3.78
N ILE A 260 -10.31 -4.58 -3.41
CA ILE A 260 -10.05 -5.08 -2.05
C ILE A 260 -8.98 -6.17 -2.07
N THR A 261 -8.12 -6.14 -1.07
CA THR A 261 -7.14 -7.20 -0.82
C THR A 261 -7.80 -8.25 0.05
N SER A 262 -8.13 -9.38 -0.55
CA SER A 262 -8.59 -10.58 0.13
C SER A 262 -7.40 -11.55 0.30
N SER A 263 -7.61 -12.85 0.15
CA SER A 263 -6.57 -13.87 0.30
C SER A 263 -6.95 -15.15 -0.42
N MET A 264 -5.97 -15.99 -0.77
CA MET A 264 -6.22 -17.39 -1.14
C MET A 264 -6.94 -18.18 -0.02
N ALA A 265 -6.93 -17.67 1.21
CA ALA A 265 -7.70 -18.19 2.33
C ALA A 265 -9.22 -18.19 2.10
N SER A 266 -9.76 -17.29 1.26
CA SER A 266 -11.18 -17.26 0.86
C SER A 266 -11.48 -18.07 -0.42
N VAL A 267 -10.46 -18.71 -1.00
CA VAL A 267 -10.56 -19.47 -2.26
C VAL A 267 -10.37 -20.97 -2.02
N SER A 268 -9.27 -21.36 -1.39
CA SER A 268 -8.75 -22.74 -1.44
C SER A 268 -9.37 -23.70 -0.42
N PHE A 269 -10.02 -23.20 0.63
CA PHE A 269 -10.43 -24.01 1.79
C PHE A 269 -11.88 -24.44 1.68
N SER A 270 -12.12 -25.37 0.75
CA SER A 270 -13.43 -25.96 0.49
C SER A 270 -13.42 -27.45 0.82
N ARG A 271 -14.61 -28.08 0.90
CA ARG A 271 -14.74 -29.54 1.07
C ARG A 271 -14.28 -30.35 -0.16
N LYS A 272 -13.83 -29.68 -1.23
CA LYS A 272 -13.34 -30.35 -2.44
C LYS A 272 -11.92 -30.89 -2.19
N PRO A 273 -11.60 -32.11 -2.63
CA PRO A 273 -10.27 -32.67 -2.46
C PRO A 273 -9.25 -31.90 -3.31
N LEU A 274 -8.09 -31.58 -2.72
CA LEU A 274 -6.97 -30.94 -3.40
C LEU A 274 -5.95 -32.02 -3.79
N THR A 275 -6.04 -32.51 -5.03
CA THR A 275 -5.13 -33.51 -5.60
C THR A 275 -4.22 -32.91 -6.67
N LEU A 276 -3.20 -33.66 -7.13
CA LEU A 276 -2.20 -33.19 -8.11
C LEU A 276 -2.79 -32.61 -9.41
N ASP A 277 -3.90 -33.18 -9.88
CA ASP A 277 -4.56 -32.75 -11.13
C ASP A 277 -5.54 -31.58 -10.94
N VAL A 278 -5.75 -31.13 -9.70
CA VAL A 278 -6.68 -30.04 -9.42
C VAL A 278 -6.03 -28.69 -9.74
N VAL A 279 -6.77 -27.88 -10.48
CA VAL A 279 -6.49 -26.46 -10.70
C VAL A 279 -7.52 -25.65 -9.92
N VAL A 280 -7.09 -24.97 -8.88
CA VAL A 280 -7.89 -23.99 -8.14
C VAL A 280 -7.88 -22.68 -8.91
N ASP A 281 -9.03 -22.07 -9.08
CA ASP A 281 -9.20 -20.80 -9.79
C ASP A 281 -10.21 -19.90 -9.03
N GLU A 282 -10.57 -18.78 -9.64
CA GLU A 282 -11.47 -17.79 -9.06
C GLU A 282 -12.92 -18.28 -8.86
N THR A 283 -13.30 -19.42 -9.43
CA THR A 283 -14.61 -20.06 -9.24
C THR A 283 -14.71 -20.84 -7.92
N TRP A 284 -13.58 -21.06 -7.24
CA TRP A 284 -13.51 -21.73 -5.95
C TRP A 284 -13.74 -20.75 -4.81
N PHE A 285 -14.59 -21.12 -3.86
CA PHE A 285 -14.83 -20.36 -2.65
C PHE A 285 -14.57 -21.26 -1.45
N SER A 286 -13.89 -20.72 -0.44
CA SER A 286 -13.76 -21.39 0.84
C SER A 286 -15.13 -21.57 1.49
N ASP A 287 -15.31 -22.66 2.23
CA ASP A 287 -16.56 -22.98 2.93
C ASP A 287 -16.49 -22.43 4.37
N PRO A 288 -17.28 -21.38 4.72
CA PRO A 288 -17.28 -20.82 6.07
C PRO A 288 -17.63 -21.84 7.16
N VAL A 289 -18.45 -22.85 6.84
CA VAL A 289 -18.84 -23.89 7.81
C VAL A 289 -17.64 -24.78 8.11
N MET A 290 -16.95 -25.25 7.07
CA MET A 290 -15.72 -26.03 7.23
C MET A 290 -14.64 -25.23 7.96
N CYS A 291 -14.40 -23.97 7.58
CA CYS A 291 -13.43 -23.12 8.28
C CYS A 291 -13.75 -22.96 9.76
N LYS A 292 -15.04 -22.95 10.14
CA LYS A 292 -15.47 -22.90 11.54
C LYS A 292 -15.30 -24.23 12.27
N GLU A 293 -15.68 -25.35 11.63
CA GLU A 293 -15.54 -26.71 12.17
C GLU A 293 -14.07 -27.05 12.47
N GLU A 294 -13.18 -26.70 11.54
CA GLU A 294 -11.72 -26.91 11.63
C GLU A 294 -10.98 -25.78 12.39
N LYS A 295 -11.72 -24.83 12.99
CA LYS A 295 -11.17 -23.68 13.76
C LYS A 295 -10.16 -22.82 12.98
N LEU A 296 -10.30 -22.75 11.65
CA LEU A 296 -9.49 -21.94 10.75
C LEU A 296 -9.97 -20.47 10.78
N TRP A 297 -9.83 -19.80 11.92
CA TRP A 297 -10.45 -18.49 12.17
C TRP A 297 -10.03 -17.37 11.21
N TYR A 298 -8.77 -17.35 10.77
CA TYR A 298 -8.30 -16.41 9.75
C TYR A 298 -8.93 -16.66 8.38
N HIS A 299 -9.05 -17.94 7.99
CA HIS A 299 -9.71 -18.33 6.75
C HIS A 299 -11.18 -17.94 6.77
N LEU A 300 -11.84 -18.20 7.91
CA LEU A 300 -13.22 -17.80 8.14
C LEU A 300 -13.40 -16.27 8.06
N SER A 301 -12.52 -15.49 8.68
CA SER A 301 -12.62 -14.02 8.67
C SER A 301 -12.46 -13.44 7.27
N LYS A 302 -11.47 -13.91 6.49
CA LYS A 302 -11.25 -13.46 5.10
C LYS A 302 -12.40 -13.90 4.19
N THR A 303 -12.92 -15.11 4.37
CA THR A 303 -14.07 -15.61 3.59
C THR A 303 -15.31 -14.75 3.84
N LEU A 304 -15.68 -14.54 5.11
CA LEU A 304 -16.86 -13.75 5.48
C LEU A 304 -16.72 -12.27 5.11
N ALA A 305 -15.51 -11.70 5.21
CA ALA A 305 -15.27 -10.31 4.83
C ALA A 305 -15.43 -10.11 3.31
N GLU A 306 -14.94 -11.05 2.50
CA GLU A 306 -15.10 -11.01 1.04
C GLU A 306 -16.56 -11.24 0.62
N GLU A 307 -17.26 -12.21 1.22
CA GLU A 307 -18.70 -12.45 0.98
C GLU A 307 -19.54 -11.20 1.31
N ALA A 308 -19.25 -10.56 2.45
CA ALA A 308 -19.93 -9.33 2.85
C ALA A 308 -19.62 -8.17 1.89
N ALA A 309 -18.38 -8.08 1.38
CA ALA A 309 -17.99 -7.08 0.39
C ALA A 309 -18.75 -7.23 -0.93
N TRP A 310 -18.82 -8.44 -1.47
CA TRP A 310 -19.56 -8.74 -2.70
C TRP A 310 -21.03 -8.39 -2.57
N LYS A 311 -21.68 -8.84 -1.49
CA LYS A 311 -23.08 -8.53 -1.23
C LYS A 311 -23.34 -7.03 -1.15
N PHE A 312 -22.50 -6.31 -0.41
CA PHE A 312 -22.64 -4.86 -0.27
C PHE A 312 -22.41 -4.12 -1.59
N ALA A 313 -21.41 -4.54 -2.37
CA ALA A 313 -21.09 -3.94 -3.65
C ALA A 313 -22.24 -4.10 -4.66
N GLU A 314 -22.85 -5.29 -4.72
CA GLU A 314 -24.03 -5.56 -5.55
C GLU A 314 -25.22 -4.68 -5.14
N GLU A 315 -25.50 -4.57 -3.83
CA GLU A 315 -26.59 -3.73 -3.30
C GLU A 315 -26.40 -2.24 -3.61
N CYS A 316 -25.15 -1.76 -3.66
CA CYS A 316 -24.82 -0.34 -3.85
C CYS A 316 -24.40 0.02 -5.27
N GLY A 317 -24.31 -0.95 -6.20
CA GLY A 317 -23.82 -0.73 -7.56
C GLY A 317 -22.34 -0.32 -7.62
N ILE A 318 -21.51 -0.79 -6.69
CA ILE A 318 -20.05 -0.59 -6.71
C ILE A 318 -19.43 -1.63 -7.64
N ASP A 319 -18.55 -1.20 -8.56
CA ASP A 319 -17.70 -2.12 -9.32
C ASP A 319 -16.58 -2.64 -8.40
N LEU A 320 -16.71 -3.88 -7.94
CA LEU A 320 -15.78 -4.50 -7.01
C LEU A 320 -14.82 -5.43 -7.74
N VAL A 321 -13.52 -5.27 -7.46
CA VAL A 321 -12.47 -6.21 -7.86
C VAL A 321 -11.77 -6.72 -6.61
N VAL A 322 -11.51 -8.03 -6.57
CA VAL A 322 -10.87 -8.69 -5.42
C VAL A 322 -9.54 -9.28 -5.85
N ILE A 323 -8.48 -8.97 -5.12
CA ILE A 323 -7.16 -9.59 -5.28
C ILE A 323 -6.97 -10.63 -4.17
N ASN A 324 -6.69 -11.87 -4.53
CA ASN A 324 -6.53 -13.01 -3.61
C ASN A 324 -5.06 -13.50 -3.63
N PRO A 325 -4.15 -12.82 -2.90
CA PRO A 325 -2.77 -13.26 -2.78
C PRO A 325 -2.62 -14.50 -1.90
N GLY A 326 -1.59 -15.30 -2.18
CA GLY A 326 -1.12 -16.37 -1.32
C GLY A 326 -0.19 -15.87 -0.20
N PHE A 327 0.92 -16.59 0.04
CA PHE A 327 1.98 -16.20 0.97
C PHE A 327 2.86 -15.13 0.34
N VAL A 328 2.68 -13.88 0.78
CA VAL A 328 3.33 -12.70 0.20
C VAL A 328 4.70 -12.50 0.84
N ILE A 329 5.74 -12.62 0.03
CA ILE A 329 7.14 -12.38 0.41
C ILE A 329 7.81 -11.47 -0.62
N GLY A 330 9.00 -10.95 -0.32
CA GLY A 330 9.75 -10.04 -1.19
C GLY A 330 10.47 -8.95 -0.39
N PRO A 331 11.03 -7.94 -1.09
CA PRO A 331 11.67 -6.80 -0.44
C PRO A 331 10.76 -6.11 0.58
N VAL A 332 11.30 -5.87 1.77
CA VAL A 332 10.61 -5.13 2.83
C VAL A 332 10.95 -3.66 2.69
N ILE A 333 9.96 -2.77 2.82
CA ILE A 333 10.19 -1.31 2.80
C ILE A 333 10.07 -0.73 4.22
N GLN A 334 9.17 -1.28 5.04
CA GLN A 334 8.93 -0.85 6.42
C GLN A 334 10.01 -1.31 7.42
N PRO A 335 10.16 -0.61 8.56
CA PRO A 335 11.11 -0.96 9.62
C PRO A 335 10.58 -2.04 10.58
N THR A 336 9.36 -2.53 10.37
CA THR A 336 8.71 -3.58 11.17
C THR A 336 8.25 -4.69 10.22
N PRO A 337 8.52 -5.99 10.46
CA PRO A 337 8.06 -7.08 9.60
C PRO A 337 6.52 -7.13 9.53
N THR A 338 5.94 -7.37 8.34
CA THR A 338 4.52 -7.77 8.23
C THR A 338 4.34 -9.18 8.81
N SER A 339 3.09 -9.59 9.04
CA SER A 339 2.77 -10.95 9.50
C SER A 339 3.44 -12.07 8.68
N SER A 340 3.39 -12.00 7.35
CA SER A 340 4.02 -12.97 6.45
C SER A 340 5.56 -12.93 6.51
N ILE A 341 6.15 -11.75 6.70
CA ILE A 341 7.61 -11.61 6.84
C ILE A 341 8.09 -12.06 8.22
N ASP A 342 7.30 -11.85 9.28
CA ASP A 342 7.57 -12.37 10.61
C ASP A 342 7.52 -13.91 10.63
N GLU A 343 6.55 -14.51 9.93
CA GLU A 343 6.52 -15.96 9.71
C GLU A 343 7.75 -16.43 8.93
N PHE A 344 8.09 -15.75 7.83
CA PHE A 344 9.29 -16.05 7.06
C PHE A 344 10.56 -15.97 7.94
N LEU A 345 10.68 -14.93 8.78
CA LEU A 345 11.78 -14.76 9.72
C LEU A 345 11.87 -15.91 10.71
N LYS A 346 10.75 -16.38 11.28
CA LYS A 346 10.73 -17.55 12.18
C LYS A 346 11.20 -18.83 11.49
N LEU A 347 10.93 -18.98 10.19
CA LEU A 347 11.40 -20.13 9.41
C LEU A 347 12.92 -20.11 9.20
N VAL A 348 13.52 -18.93 9.06
CA VAL A 348 14.95 -18.79 8.78
C VAL A 348 15.80 -18.51 10.02
N ASN A 349 15.20 -18.03 11.12
CA ASN A 349 15.83 -17.78 12.42
C ASN A 349 15.28 -18.73 13.48
N GLY A 350 15.95 -19.86 13.69
CA GLY A 350 15.99 -20.47 15.03
C GLY A 350 14.99 -21.57 15.36
N ASN A 351 14.28 -22.17 14.38
CA ASN A 351 13.53 -23.40 14.64
C ASN A 351 14.36 -24.61 14.14
N PRO A 352 14.62 -25.66 14.96
CA PRO A 352 15.35 -26.85 14.52
C PRO A 352 14.55 -27.71 13.53
N THR A 353 13.24 -27.45 13.44
CA THR A 353 12.28 -28.20 12.64
C THR A 353 11.33 -27.26 11.92
N PHE A 354 10.73 -27.74 10.82
CA PHE A 354 9.65 -27.03 10.12
C PHE A 354 8.40 -27.91 10.01
N PRO A 355 7.20 -27.31 10.14
CA PRO A 355 5.94 -28.06 10.06
C PRO A 355 5.74 -28.64 8.66
N GLY A 356 4.92 -29.69 8.55
CA GLY A 356 4.43 -30.17 7.26
C GLY A 356 3.45 -29.21 6.61
N GLY A 357 3.65 -28.89 5.32
CA GLY A 357 2.80 -27.91 4.66
C GLY A 357 3.23 -27.50 3.25
N ILE A 358 2.43 -26.60 2.68
CA ILE A 358 2.66 -25.98 1.38
C ILE A 358 2.52 -24.46 1.51
N TYR A 359 3.42 -23.71 0.87
CA TYR A 359 3.31 -22.27 0.70
C TYR A 359 2.77 -21.93 -0.69
N ARG A 360 1.81 -21.03 -0.76
CA ARG A 360 1.26 -20.48 -2.01
C ARG A 360 1.99 -19.19 -2.35
N CYS A 361 3.26 -19.27 -2.72
CA CYS A 361 4.14 -18.10 -2.78
C CYS A 361 3.75 -17.09 -3.87
N VAL A 362 3.91 -15.81 -3.56
CA VAL A 362 3.80 -14.69 -4.51
C VAL A 362 4.70 -13.54 -4.06
N ASP A 363 5.27 -12.81 -5.03
CA ASP A 363 6.07 -11.62 -4.76
C ASP A 363 5.18 -10.41 -4.42
N VAL A 364 5.56 -9.65 -3.38
CA VAL A 364 4.86 -8.42 -2.98
C VAL A 364 4.74 -7.40 -4.12
N ARG A 365 5.72 -7.35 -5.03
CA ARG A 365 5.70 -6.46 -6.20
C ARG A 365 4.66 -6.90 -7.22
N ASP A 366 4.49 -8.20 -7.42
CA ASP A 366 3.45 -8.75 -8.30
C ASP A 366 2.06 -8.45 -7.74
N VAL A 367 1.89 -8.58 -6.42
CA VAL A 367 0.64 -8.24 -5.72
C VAL A 367 0.34 -6.75 -5.87
N ALA A 368 1.31 -5.87 -5.63
CA ALA A 368 1.13 -4.43 -5.82
C ALA A 368 0.78 -4.10 -7.28
N HIS A 369 1.47 -4.71 -8.25
CA HIS A 369 1.21 -4.50 -9.66
C HIS A 369 -0.21 -4.96 -10.06
N ALA A 370 -0.67 -6.09 -9.53
CA ALA A 370 -2.02 -6.59 -9.77
C ALA A 370 -3.11 -5.66 -9.24
N HIS A 371 -2.92 -5.03 -8.07
CA HIS A 371 -3.86 -4.04 -7.58
C HIS A 371 -3.96 -2.83 -8.51
N ILE A 372 -2.81 -2.36 -9.02
CA ILE A 372 -2.76 -1.23 -9.96
C ILE A 372 -3.44 -1.60 -11.28
N GLN A 373 -3.10 -2.75 -11.86
CA GLN A 373 -3.69 -3.21 -13.12
C GLN A 373 -5.19 -3.47 -13.00
N ALA A 374 -5.64 -4.06 -11.87
CA ALA A 374 -7.06 -4.24 -11.59
C ALA A 374 -7.82 -2.90 -11.47
N PHE A 375 -7.14 -1.85 -11.03
CA PHE A 375 -7.67 -0.51 -10.99
C PHE A 375 -7.71 0.13 -12.39
N GLU A 376 -6.57 0.16 -13.11
CA GLU A 376 -6.39 0.87 -14.39
C GLU A 376 -7.10 0.18 -15.58
N ILE A 377 -7.18 -1.15 -15.60
CA ILE A 377 -7.79 -1.88 -16.72
C ILE A 377 -9.31 -1.85 -16.55
N ALA A 378 -10.00 -1.07 -17.37
CA ALA A 378 -11.47 -0.95 -17.32
C ALA A 378 -12.21 -2.30 -17.41
N ALA A 379 -11.68 -3.27 -18.14
CA ALA A 379 -12.26 -4.61 -18.27
C ALA A 379 -12.00 -5.54 -17.07
N ALA A 380 -11.16 -5.14 -16.11
CA ALA A 380 -10.89 -5.93 -14.93
C ALA A 380 -12.16 -6.06 -14.08
N GLY A 381 -12.48 -7.29 -13.67
CA GLY A 381 -13.66 -7.55 -12.85
C GLY A 381 -13.58 -8.88 -12.12
N GLY A 382 -14.33 -9.01 -11.03
CA GLY A 382 -14.38 -10.25 -10.24
C GLY A 382 -13.15 -10.42 -9.35
N ARG A 383 -12.76 -11.68 -9.13
CA ARG A 383 -11.65 -12.08 -8.24
C ARG A 383 -10.38 -12.35 -9.05
N TYR A 384 -9.20 -12.36 -8.43
CA TYR A 384 -7.93 -12.70 -9.09
C TYR A 384 -7.03 -13.48 -8.13
N CYS A 385 -6.72 -14.73 -8.47
CA CYS A 385 -5.77 -15.54 -7.71
C CYS A 385 -4.33 -15.11 -8.02
N LEU A 386 -3.57 -14.74 -6.99
CA LEU A 386 -2.14 -14.40 -7.14
C LEU A 386 -1.27 -15.40 -6.39
N VAL A 387 -0.82 -16.41 -7.12
CA VAL A 387 0.11 -17.44 -6.68
C VAL A 387 1.07 -17.75 -7.83
N GLU A 388 2.35 -17.47 -7.66
CA GLU A 388 3.36 -17.87 -8.65
C GLU A 388 3.59 -19.38 -8.59
N ARG A 389 3.74 -19.92 -7.37
CA ARG A 389 4.04 -21.33 -7.16
C ARG A 389 3.50 -21.83 -5.83
N ILE A 390 2.98 -23.05 -5.85
CA ILE A 390 2.76 -23.82 -4.63
C ILE A 390 4.03 -24.62 -4.37
N ALA A 391 4.76 -24.27 -3.32
CA ALA A 391 5.99 -24.96 -2.93
C ALA A 391 5.74 -25.76 -1.65
N HIS A 392 6.14 -27.03 -1.65
CA HIS A 392 6.22 -27.77 -0.40
C HIS A 392 7.31 -27.15 0.48
N HIS A 393 7.16 -27.15 1.80
CA HIS A 393 8.16 -26.56 2.70
C HIS A 393 9.58 -27.10 2.43
N SER A 394 9.71 -28.40 2.18
CA SER A 394 11.00 -29.02 1.82
C SER A 394 11.60 -28.52 0.50
N GLU A 395 10.80 -28.16 -0.49
CA GLU A 395 11.27 -27.52 -1.73
C GLU A 395 11.71 -26.08 -1.46
N PHE A 396 10.89 -25.34 -0.72
CA PHE A 396 11.17 -23.98 -0.29
C PHE A 396 12.51 -23.86 0.45
N PHE A 397 12.77 -24.74 1.43
CA PHE A 397 14.04 -24.80 2.15
C PHE A 397 15.21 -25.25 1.27
N LYS A 398 15.00 -26.16 0.31
CA LYS A 398 16.06 -26.54 -0.65
C LYS A 398 16.48 -25.36 -1.52
N ILE A 399 15.53 -24.52 -1.95
CA ILE A 399 15.83 -23.30 -2.70
C ILE A 399 16.63 -22.34 -1.82
N LEU A 400 16.17 -22.08 -0.58
CA LEU A 400 16.89 -21.22 0.36
C LEU A 400 18.30 -21.71 0.67
N HIS A 401 18.49 -23.01 0.93
CA HIS A 401 19.82 -23.58 1.18
C HIS A 401 20.75 -23.45 -0.02
N LYS A 402 20.22 -23.59 -1.24
CA LYS A 402 20.99 -23.41 -2.48
C LYS A 402 21.40 -21.95 -2.68
N LEU A 403 20.51 -21.00 -2.40
CA LEU A 403 20.77 -19.56 -2.55
C LEU A 403 21.69 -19.04 -1.43
N TYR A 404 21.51 -19.54 -0.21
CA TYR A 404 22.21 -19.11 1.00
C TYR A 404 22.71 -20.30 1.83
N PRO A 405 23.81 -20.95 1.40
CA PRO A 405 24.36 -22.12 2.11
C PRO A 405 24.85 -21.83 3.54
N SER A 406 25.15 -20.56 3.85
CA SER A 406 25.58 -20.12 5.18
C SER A 406 24.42 -19.94 6.17
N LEU A 407 23.18 -19.95 5.69
CA LEU A 407 22.00 -19.80 6.54
C LEU A 407 21.73 -21.12 7.27
N HIS A 408 21.64 -21.06 8.60
CA HIS A 408 21.35 -22.23 9.44
C HIS A 408 19.86 -22.56 9.38
N LEU A 409 19.46 -23.26 8.32
CA LEU A 409 18.08 -23.66 8.06
C LEU A 409 17.73 -24.97 8.79
N PRO A 410 16.45 -25.19 9.16
CA PRO A 410 16.01 -26.46 9.72
C PRO A 410 16.21 -27.62 8.73
N GLU A 411 16.91 -28.67 9.17
CA GLU A 411 17.17 -29.87 8.36
C GLU A 411 16.11 -30.96 8.57
N LYS A 412 15.32 -30.87 9.65
CA LYS A 412 14.39 -31.92 10.08
C LYS A 412 12.94 -31.50 9.95
N PHE A 413 12.15 -32.41 9.41
CA PHE A 413 10.70 -32.31 9.35
C PHE A 413 10.10 -32.65 10.72
N GLU A 414 9.07 -31.92 11.18
CA GLU A 414 8.48 -32.14 12.51
C GLU A 414 7.79 -33.50 12.69
N ASP A 415 7.35 -34.15 11.60
CA ASP A 415 6.44 -35.29 11.69
C ASP A 415 6.60 -36.26 10.52
N ASP A 416 6.61 -37.59 10.70
CA ASP A 416 6.73 -38.57 9.59
C ASP A 416 5.47 -38.66 8.68
N LYS A 417 4.66 -37.60 8.63
CA LYS A 417 3.42 -37.53 7.85
C LYS A 417 3.72 -37.44 6.35
N PRO A 418 2.90 -38.08 5.49
CA PRO A 418 3.07 -38.00 4.05
C PRO A 418 2.93 -36.55 3.58
N LEU A 419 3.79 -36.15 2.63
CA LEU A 419 3.79 -34.81 2.03
C LEU A 419 2.39 -34.51 1.48
N LEU A 420 1.88 -33.31 1.76
CA LEU A 420 0.62 -32.87 1.17
C LEU A 420 0.75 -32.84 -0.36
N PRO A 421 -0.24 -33.37 -1.11
CA PRO A 421 -0.21 -33.30 -2.56
C PRO A 421 -0.20 -31.85 -3.02
N VAL A 422 0.74 -31.52 -3.90
CA VAL A 422 0.81 -30.20 -4.53
C VAL A 422 -0.22 -30.15 -5.65
N TYR A 423 -1.14 -29.20 -5.56
CA TYR A 423 -2.12 -28.88 -6.61
C TYR A 423 -1.69 -27.60 -7.34
N LYS A 424 -2.46 -27.15 -8.34
CA LYS A 424 -2.17 -25.93 -9.11
C LYS A 424 -3.15 -24.81 -8.78
N VAL A 425 -2.70 -23.57 -8.89
CA VAL A 425 -3.57 -22.38 -8.90
C VAL A 425 -3.49 -21.77 -10.29
N SER A 426 -4.65 -21.44 -10.87
CA SER A 426 -4.73 -20.78 -12.17
C SER A 426 -4.06 -19.41 -12.11
N GLN A 427 -3.29 -19.09 -13.15
CA GLN A 427 -2.66 -17.79 -13.34
C GLN A 427 -3.26 -17.04 -14.54
N ASP A 428 -4.21 -17.65 -15.25
CA ASP A 428 -4.69 -17.14 -16.54
C ASP A 428 -5.36 -15.78 -16.36
N LYS A 429 -6.17 -15.63 -15.32
CA LYS A 429 -6.85 -14.37 -15.04
C LYS A 429 -5.89 -13.28 -14.57
N ALA A 430 -4.94 -13.61 -13.68
CA ALA A 430 -3.88 -12.67 -13.30
C ALA A 430 -3.03 -12.23 -14.50
N LYS A 431 -2.67 -13.15 -15.41
CA LYS A 431 -1.96 -12.82 -16.65
C LYS A 431 -2.77 -11.94 -17.59
N SER A 432 -4.10 -12.03 -17.56
CA SER A 432 -4.96 -11.11 -18.32
C SER A 432 -4.88 -9.65 -17.83
N LEU A 433 -4.44 -9.41 -16.59
CA LEU A 433 -4.07 -8.09 -16.07
C LEU A 433 -2.63 -7.67 -16.45
N GLY A 434 -1.92 -8.44 -17.27
CA GLY A 434 -0.52 -8.18 -17.61
C GLY A 434 0.47 -8.62 -16.52
N ILE A 435 0.05 -9.40 -15.52
CA ILE A 435 0.95 -9.86 -14.46
C ILE A 435 1.91 -10.92 -14.99
N SER A 436 3.20 -10.59 -14.93
CA SER A 436 4.30 -11.52 -15.12
C SER A 436 4.85 -11.88 -13.75
N PHE A 437 4.47 -13.05 -13.23
CA PHE A 437 4.89 -13.49 -11.90
C PHE A 437 6.42 -13.59 -11.78
N THR A 438 6.94 -13.01 -10.70
CA THR A 438 8.35 -13.08 -10.31
C THR A 438 8.65 -14.49 -9.79
N PRO A 439 9.67 -15.20 -10.30
CA PRO A 439 9.99 -16.55 -9.87
C PRO A 439 10.31 -16.63 -8.37
N LEU A 440 9.84 -17.68 -7.69
CA LEU A 440 10.10 -17.92 -6.27
C LEU A 440 11.57 -17.75 -5.86
N GLU A 441 12.51 -18.21 -6.67
CA GLU A 441 13.95 -18.09 -6.40
C GLU A 441 14.39 -16.62 -6.27
N VAL A 442 13.87 -15.74 -7.14
CA VAL A 442 14.16 -14.30 -7.12
C VAL A 442 13.51 -13.68 -5.89
N THR A 443 12.23 -13.99 -5.65
CA THR A 443 11.49 -13.47 -4.49
C THR A 443 12.16 -13.84 -3.16
N LEU A 444 12.62 -15.09 -3.02
CA LEU A 444 13.34 -15.53 -1.82
C LEU A 444 14.68 -14.83 -1.64
N GLY A 445 15.45 -14.69 -2.72
CA GLY A 445 16.71 -13.93 -2.72
C GLY A 445 16.50 -12.50 -2.24
N ASP A 446 15.59 -11.80 -2.90
CA ASP A 446 15.27 -10.40 -2.61
C ASP A 446 14.71 -10.21 -1.19
N THR A 447 13.95 -11.18 -0.66
CA THR A 447 13.47 -11.17 0.73
C THR A 447 14.64 -11.23 1.72
N ILE A 448 15.56 -12.19 1.54
CA ILE A 448 16.70 -12.37 2.43
C ILE A 448 17.63 -11.17 2.41
N GLU A 449 17.97 -10.64 1.23
CA GLU A 449 18.82 -9.46 1.12
C GLU A 449 18.18 -8.24 1.80
N SER A 450 16.89 -8.01 1.57
CA SER A 450 16.18 -6.90 2.22
C SER A 450 16.15 -7.02 3.75
N LEU A 451 15.99 -8.24 4.27
CA LEU A 451 16.03 -8.50 5.71
C LEU A 451 17.42 -8.32 6.33
N LYS A 452 18.49 -8.68 5.60
CA LYS A 452 19.89 -8.39 6.01
C LYS A 452 20.15 -6.88 6.03
N GLU A 453 19.78 -6.16 4.97
CA GLU A 453 19.94 -4.71 4.86
C GLU A 453 19.26 -3.97 6.01
N LYS A 454 18.12 -4.48 6.48
CA LYS A 454 17.35 -3.92 7.59
C LYS A 454 17.77 -4.45 8.97
N GLY A 455 18.75 -5.34 9.05
CA GLY A 455 19.27 -5.87 10.32
C GLY A 455 18.36 -6.88 11.01
N PHE A 456 17.37 -7.46 10.31
CA PHE A 456 16.53 -8.54 10.84
C PHE A 456 17.19 -9.91 10.75
N LEU A 457 18.12 -10.07 9.80
CA LEU A 457 18.90 -11.28 9.62
C LEU A 457 20.39 -11.00 9.75
N THR A 458 21.03 -11.75 10.62
CA THR A 458 22.49 -11.84 10.71
C THR A 458 22.87 -13.20 10.11
N VAL A 459 23.48 -13.19 8.92
CA VAL A 459 23.82 -14.41 8.17
C VAL A 459 25.32 -14.66 8.21
#